data_AF-A0A957P073-F1
#
_entry.id   AF-A0A957P073-F1
#
_cell.length_a   1.000
_cell.length_b   1.000
_cell.length_c   1.000
_cell.angle_alpha   90.00
_cell.angle_beta   90.00
_cell.angle_gamma   90.00
#
_symmetry.space_group_name_H-M   'P 1'
#
loop_
_entity.id
_entity.type
_entity.pdbx_description
1 polymer ?
#
loop_
_entity_poly.entity_id
_entity_poly.type
_entity_poly.pdbx_seq_one_letter_code
_entity_poly.pdbx_strand_id
1 'polypeptide(L)'
;DQLEAAQSDEESNERELQQALRANETAWNNAQLQLQRTEDTLTQLRYDIEHDFGLVELEQGADMAYQPPLPLESTVEHLPVVESVPDGLEAEVKEMRARLSRVSNVNPDAPREYAEAAERYEFLASESDDLQAAAADLRTVIKELDELMEVELRNMFKAVSEQFEHFFGLLFNGGTAKLILTTP
;
A
#
# COMPACT_ATOMS: atom_id res chain seq x y z
N ASP A 1 -48.74 -72.65 2.45
CA ASP A 1 -48.59 -72.41 3.91
C ASP A 1 -47.16 -72.57 4.43
N GLN A 2 -46.59 -73.78 4.62
CA GLN A 2 -45.20 -73.89 5.15
C GLN A 2 -44.09 -73.59 4.12
N LEU A 3 -44.30 -73.92 2.84
CA LEU A 3 -43.33 -73.66 1.77
C LEU A 3 -43.22 -72.17 1.42
N GLU A 4 -44.34 -71.43 1.45
CA GLU A 4 -44.36 -69.99 1.17
C GLU A 4 -43.74 -69.17 2.32
N ALA A 5 -43.93 -69.60 3.56
CA ALA A 5 -43.26 -68.99 4.72
C ALA A 5 -41.74 -69.20 4.64
N ALA A 6 -41.29 -70.42 4.32
CA ALA A 6 -39.86 -70.71 4.13
C ALA A 6 -39.25 -69.91 2.96
N GLN A 7 -39.98 -69.74 1.84
CA GLN A 7 -39.53 -68.89 0.73
C GLN A 7 -39.43 -67.41 1.12
N SER A 8 -40.40 -66.89 1.87
CA SER A 8 -40.34 -65.49 2.36
C SER A 8 -39.19 -65.26 3.34
N ASP A 9 -38.86 -66.25 4.17
CA ASP A 9 -37.72 -66.19 5.09
C ASP A 9 -36.38 -66.27 4.33
N GLU A 10 -36.32 -67.06 3.25
CA GLU A 10 -35.13 -67.15 2.39
C GLU A 10 -34.93 -65.85 1.58
N GLU A 11 -36.00 -65.27 1.03
CA GLU A 11 -35.94 -63.97 0.34
C GLU A 11 -35.55 -62.81 1.26
N SER A 12 -35.99 -62.84 2.53
CA SER A 12 -35.60 -61.81 3.50
C SER A 12 -34.12 -61.93 3.87
N ASN A 13 -33.63 -63.15 4.13
CA ASN A 13 -32.21 -63.44 4.34
C ASN A 13 -31.36 -63.02 3.12
N GLU A 14 -31.81 -63.30 1.89
CA GLU A 14 -31.09 -62.90 0.68
C GLU A 14 -30.99 -61.37 0.57
N ARG A 15 -32.08 -60.64 0.87
CA ARG A 15 -32.06 -59.17 0.88
C ARG A 15 -31.13 -58.60 1.94
N GLU A 16 -31.10 -59.19 3.13
CA GLU A 16 -30.19 -58.79 4.20
C GLU A 16 -28.73 -59.03 3.81
N LEU A 17 -28.41 -60.19 3.23
CA LEU A 17 -27.09 -60.52 2.71
C LEU A 17 -26.67 -59.56 1.58
N GLN A 18 -27.57 -59.23 0.65
CA GLN A 18 -27.31 -58.27 -0.42
C GLN A 18 -27.09 -56.84 0.11
N GLN A 19 -27.85 -56.41 1.12
CA GLN A 19 -27.65 -55.11 1.76
C GLN A 19 -26.33 -55.05 2.52
N ALA A 20 -25.98 -56.11 3.27
CA ALA A 20 -24.71 -56.21 3.96
C ALA A 20 -23.52 -56.22 2.98
N LEU A 21 -23.64 -56.92 1.84
CA LEU A 21 -22.62 -56.92 0.80
C LEU A 21 -22.40 -55.51 0.23
N ARG A 22 -23.48 -54.80 -0.13
CA ARG A 22 -23.39 -53.42 -0.64
C ARG A 22 -22.80 -52.45 0.39
N ALA A 23 -23.16 -52.61 1.67
CA ALA A 23 -22.57 -51.82 2.74
C ALA A 23 -21.06 -52.06 2.88
N ASN A 24 -20.63 -53.32 2.74
CA ASN A 24 -19.21 -53.66 2.77
C ASN A 24 -18.46 -53.14 1.52
N GLU A 25 -19.04 -53.28 0.32
CA GLU A 25 -18.47 -52.75 -0.93
C GLU A 25 -18.29 -51.23 -0.87
N THR A 26 -19.30 -50.51 -0.36
CA THR A 26 -19.21 -49.05 -0.20
C THR A 26 -18.17 -48.65 0.84
N ALA A 27 -18.09 -49.37 1.97
CA ALA A 27 -17.04 -49.15 2.97
C ALA A 27 -15.64 -49.40 2.41
N TRP A 28 -15.46 -50.48 1.65
CA TRP A 28 -14.20 -50.82 1.00
C TRP A 28 -13.78 -49.77 -0.04
N ASN A 29 -14.70 -49.34 -0.91
CA ASN A 29 -14.44 -48.28 -1.89
C ASN A 29 -14.05 -46.96 -1.21
N ASN A 30 -14.72 -46.61 -0.11
CA ASN A 30 -14.37 -45.41 0.66
C ASN A 30 -12.99 -45.52 1.30
N ALA A 31 -12.65 -46.68 1.88
CA ALA A 31 -11.34 -46.93 2.46
C ALA A 31 -10.22 -46.88 1.40
N GLN A 32 -10.47 -47.44 0.21
CA GLN A 32 -9.53 -47.39 -0.91
C GLN A 32 -9.29 -45.96 -1.40
N LEU A 33 -10.34 -45.14 -1.49
CA LEU A 33 -10.20 -43.72 -1.86
C LEU A 33 -9.41 -42.94 -0.82
N GLN A 34 -9.62 -43.22 0.48
CA GLN A 34 -8.84 -42.60 1.55
C GLN A 34 -7.36 -42.99 1.46
N LEU A 35 -7.07 -44.27 1.23
CA LEU A 35 -5.71 -44.76 1.03
C LEU A 35 -5.03 -44.01 -0.12
N GLN A 36 -5.67 -43.95 -1.29
CA GLN A 36 -5.12 -43.26 -2.45
C GLN A 36 -4.85 -41.77 -2.16
N ARG A 37 -5.78 -41.09 -1.47
CA ARG A 37 -5.56 -39.70 -1.05
C ARG A 37 -4.36 -39.54 -0.12
N THR A 38 -4.20 -40.46 0.84
CA THR A 38 -3.04 -40.42 1.76
C THR A 38 -1.73 -40.75 1.06
N GLU A 39 -1.74 -41.59 0.02
CA GLU A 39 -0.57 -41.88 -0.81
C GLU A 39 -0.17 -40.66 -1.65
N ASP A 40 -1.16 -39.97 -2.24
CA ASP A 40 -0.94 -38.74 -2.98
C ASP A 40 -0.36 -37.63 -2.08
N THR A 41 -0.90 -37.45 -0.87
CA THR A 41 -0.36 -36.46 0.08
C THR A 41 1.06 -36.82 0.54
N LEU A 42 1.36 -38.09 0.79
CA LEU A 42 2.73 -38.52 1.12
C LEU A 42 3.70 -38.26 -0.03
N THR A 43 3.27 -38.51 -1.27
CA THR A 43 4.10 -38.27 -2.46
C THR A 43 4.39 -36.78 -2.64
N GLN A 44 3.38 -35.93 -2.43
CA GLN A 44 3.54 -34.48 -2.47
C GLN A 44 4.47 -33.99 -1.35
N LEU A 45 4.25 -34.42 -0.11
CA LEU A 45 5.08 -34.02 1.02
C LEU A 45 6.55 -34.43 0.81
N ARG A 46 6.78 -35.62 0.22
CA ARG A 46 8.11 -36.09 -0.14
C ARG A 46 8.77 -35.16 -1.18
N TYR A 47 8.03 -34.76 -2.20
CA TYR A 47 8.52 -33.82 -3.21
C TYR A 47 8.84 -32.46 -2.60
N ASP A 48 7.97 -31.93 -1.73
CA ASP A 48 8.18 -30.65 -1.05
C ASP A 48 9.43 -30.70 -0.16
N ILE A 49 9.63 -31.78 0.58
CA ILE A 49 10.85 -31.99 1.38
C ILE A 49 12.10 -32.07 0.49
N GLU A 50 12.04 -32.81 -0.62
CA GLU A 50 13.18 -32.94 -1.55
C GLU A 50 13.52 -31.60 -2.22
N HIS A 51 12.51 -30.79 -2.54
CA HIS A 51 12.69 -29.45 -3.10
C HIS A 51 13.28 -28.49 -2.06
N ASP A 52 12.71 -28.41 -0.86
CA ASP A 52 13.07 -27.40 0.14
C ASP A 52 14.44 -27.67 0.77
N PHE A 53 14.81 -28.95 0.95
CA PHE A 53 16.07 -29.35 1.58
C PHE A 53 17.16 -29.76 0.59
N GLY A 54 16.87 -29.80 -0.71
CA GLY A 54 17.76 -30.33 -1.73
C GLY A 54 17.93 -31.84 -1.63
N LEU A 55 18.61 -32.45 -2.61
CA LEU A 55 18.92 -33.89 -2.66
C LEU A 55 19.73 -34.33 -1.41
N VAL A 56 19.05 -34.60 -0.31
CA VAL A 56 19.50 -35.62 0.62
C VAL A 56 19.17 -36.92 -0.09
N GLU A 57 20.09 -37.39 -0.93
CA GLU A 57 20.12 -38.79 -1.36
C GLU A 57 20.17 -39.63 -0.08
N LEU A 58 19.00 -40.02 0.42
CA LEU A 58 18.85 -41.15 1.32
C LEU A 58 19.07 -42.42 0.49
N GLU A 59 20.24 -42.55 -0.13
CA GLU A 59 20.75 -43.85 -0.46
C GLU A 59 20.90 -44.58 0.87
N GLN A 60 19.92 -45.43 1.20
CA GLN A 60 20.11 -46.48 2.21
C GLN A 60 21.10 -47.51 1.67
N GLY A 61 22.31 -47.06 1.33
CA GLY A 61 23.46 -47.91 1.17
C GLY A 61 23.90 -48.36 2.55
N ALA A 62 24.20 -49.65 2.69
CA ALA A 62 24.79 -50.23 3.91
C ALA A 62 26.19 -49.66 4.27
N ASP A 63 26.62 -48.59 3.58
CA ASP A 63 27.90 -47.92 3.69
C ASP A 63 27.75 -46.42 4.03
N MET A 64 26.57 -45.96 4.47
CA MET A 64 26.47 -44.65 5.11
C MET A 64 27.35 -44.66 6.35
N ALA A 65 28.44 -43.88 6.31
CA ALA A 65 29.20 -43.53 7.49
C ALA A 65 28.24 -42.85 8.47
N TYR A 66 27.73 -43.62 9.42
CA TYR A 66 26.96 -43.11 10.54
C TYR A 66 27.82 -42.05 11.20
N GLN A 67 27.51 -40.78 10.98
CA GLN A 67 28.19 -39.70 11.68
C GLN A 67 27.64 -39.78 13.11
N PRO A 68 28.43 -40.23 14.10
CA PRO A 68 27.96 -40.24 15.47
C PRO A 68 27.55 -38.79 15.82
N PRO A 69 26.48 -38.61 16.60
CA PRO A 69 26.07 -37.26 17.02
C PRO A 69 27.30 -36.54 17.57
N LEU A 70 27.51 -35.29 17.12
CA LEU A 70 28.63 -34.49 17.58
C LEU A 70 28.67 -34.51 19.12
N PRO A 71 29.86 -34.59 19.75
CA PRO A 71 30.01 -34.69 21.20
C PRO A 71 29.79 -33.32 21.85
N LEU A 72 28.62 -32.74 21.61
CA LEU A 72 28.22 -31.41 22.05
C LEU A 72 28.10 -31.36 23.58
N GLU A 73 27.92 -32.50 24.26
CA GLU A 73 27.92 -32.58 25.73
C GLU A 73 29.17 -31.99 26.38
N SER A 74 30.31 -32.03 25.69
CA SER A 74 31.58 -31.48 26.19
C SER A 74 31.83 -30.02 25.79
N THR A 75 31.14 -29.54 24.76
CA THR A 75 31.36 -28.22 24.13
C THR A 75 30.25 -27.23 24.46
N VAL A 76 29.08 -27.72 24.86
CA VAL A 76 27.95 -26.91 25.28
C VAL A 76 28.15 -26.57 26.76
N GLU A 77 28.44 -25.30 27.05
CA GLU A 77 28.33 -24.79 28.41
C GLU A 77 26.91 -25.10 28.91
N HIS A 78 26.81 -25.97 29.91
CA HIS A 78 25.56 -26.19 30.60
C HIS A 78 25.17 -24.90 31.29
N LEU A 79 24.17 -24.20 30.74
CA LEU A 79 23.61 -23.05 31.41
C LEU A 79 23.18 -23.50 32.82
N PRO A 80 23.48 -22.70 33.86
CA PRO A 80 23.05 -23.02 35.20
C PRO A 80 21.53 -23.20 35.19
N VAL A 81 21.08 -24.31 35.77
CA VAL A 81 19.65 -24.59 35.91
C VAL A 81 19.08 -23.54 36.85
N VAL A 82 18.32 -22.60 36.30
CA VAL A 82 17.63 -21.57 37.07
C VAL A 82 16.39 -22.22 37.71
N GLU A 83 16.50 -22.60 38.98
CA GLU A 83 15.44 -23.28 39.73
C GLU A 83 14.23 -22.39 40.01
N SER A 84 14.41 -21.05 40.01
CA SER A 84 13.34 -20.09 40.20
C SER A 84 13.62 -18.77 39.48
N VAL A 85 12.55 -18.09 39.06
CA VAL A 85 12.64 -16.80 38.38
C VAL A 85 13.23 -15.76 39.35
N PRO A 86 14.23 -14.95 38.93
CA PRO A 86 14.79 -13.90 39.78
C PRO A 86 13.74 -12.92 40.31
N ASP A 87 13.84 -12.58 41.59
CA ASP A 87 12.96 -11.59 42.23
C ASP A 87 13.05 -10.23 41.50
N GLY A 88 11.90 -9.73 41.05
CA GLY A 88 11.79 -8.44 40.34
C GLY A 88 11.76 -8.52 38.81
N LEU A 89 12.09 -9.67 38.20
CA LEU A 89 12.01 -9.84 36.73
C LEU A 89 10.56 -9.65 36.23
N GLU A 90 9.57 -10.13 36.98
CA GLU A 90 8.16 -9.92 36.64
C GLU A 90 7.76 -8.43 36.66
N ALA A 91 8.31 -7.66 37.60
CA ALA A 91 8.07 -6.23 37.68
C ALA A 91 8.72 -5.50 36.49
N GLU A 92 9.92 -5.89 36.10
CA GLU A 92 10.64 -5.35 34.95
C GLU A 92 9.92 -5.65 33.63
N VAL A 93 9.47 -6.90 33.45
CA VAL A 93 8.66 -7.32 32.30
C VAL A 93 7.34 -6.54 32.26
N LYS A 94 6.69 -6.31 33.41
CA LYS A 94 5.46 -5.52 33.50
C LYS A 94 5.70 -4.06 33.14
N GLU A 95 6.81 -3.47 33.58
CA GLU A 95 7.18 -2.10 33.23
C GLU A 95 7.47 -1.97 31.72
N MET A 96 8.25 -2.88 31.14
CA MET A 96 8.53 -2.90 29.71
C MET A 96 7.25 -3.09 28.88
N ARG A 97 6.35 -3.99 29.29
CA ARG A 97 5.04 -4.15 28.63
C ARG A 97 4.19 -2.87 28.73
N ALA A 98 4.22 -2.18 29.86
CA ALA A 98 3.52 -0.90 30.02
C ALA A 98 4.12 0.20 29.11
N ARG A 99 5.45 0.24 28.96
CA ARG A 99 6.13 1.15 28.02
C ARG A 99 5.78 0.82 26.57
N LEU A 100 5.79 -0.46 26.19
CA LEU A 100 5.44 -0.91 24.84
C LEU A 100 3.97 -0.60 24.51
N SER A 101 3.07 -0.80 25.47
CA SER A 101 1.64 -0.47 25.33
C SER A 101 1.41 1.03 25.07
N ARG A 102 2.23 1.93 25.66
CA ARG A 102 2.18 3.37 25.37
C ARG A 102 2.62 3.72 23.95
N VAL A 103 3.49 2.91 23.36
CA VAL A 103 3.98 3.05 21.98
C VAL A 103 3.11 2.27 20.99
N SER A 104 2.12 1.50 21.46
CA SER A 104 1.26 0.66 20.61
C SER A 104 0.42 1.44 19.59
N ASN A 105 0.32 2.76 19.72
CA ASN A 105 -0.40 3.63 18.78
C ASN A 105 0.56 4.37 17.83
N VAL A 106 1.68 3.74 17.45
CA VAL A 106 2.56 4.25 16.39
C VAL A 106 1.92 3.93 15.05
N ASN A 107 1.66 4.97 14.26
CA ASN A 107 1.18 4.83 12.89
C ASN A 107 2.33 4.33 11.99
N PRO A 108 2.30 3.08 11.48
CA PRO A 108 3.34 2.56 10.60
C PRO A 108 3.37 3.28 9.24
N ASP A 109 2.27 3.92 8.84
CA ASP A 109 2.17 4.71 7.60
C ASP A 109 2.73 6.13 7.74
N ALA A 110 3.07 6.59 8.95
CA ALA A 110 3.49 7.97 9.20
C ALA A 110 4.67 8.44 8.33
N PRO A 111 5.71 7.63 8.06
CA PRO A 111 6.80 8.07 7.16
C PRO A 111 6.32 8.31 5.73
N ARG A 112 5.39 7.48 5.24
CA ARG A 112 4.83 7.61 3.89
C ARG A 112 3.90 8.82 3.79
N GLU A 113 2.98 8.96 4.74
CA GLU A 113 2.07 10.12 4.79
C GLU A 113 2.83 11.44 4.92
N TYR A 114 3.91 11.46 5.72
CA TYR A 114 4.78 12.62 5.81
C TYR A 114 5.46 12.94 4.49
N ALA A 115 6.01 11.94 3.79
CA ALA A 115 6.64 12.16 2.49
C ALA A 115 5.66 12.71 1.45
N GLU A 116 4.46 12.13 1.36
CA GLU A 116 3.39 12.61 0.47
C GLU A 116 2.95 14.05 0.82
N ALA A 117 2.79 14.35 2.11
CA ALA A 117 2.42 15.69 2.57
C ALA A 117 3.54 16.71 2.34
N ALA A 118 4.80 16.33 2.53
CA ALA A 118 5.96 17.18 2.30
C ALA A 118 6.12 17.51 0.81
N GLU A 119 6.01 16.52 -0.08
CA GLU A 119 6.05 16.74 -1.53
C GLU A 119 4.95 17.70 -1.97
N ARG A 120 3.71 17.49 -1.49
CA ARG A 120 2.59 18.38 -1.79
C ARG A 120 2.81 19.79 -1.25
N TYR A 121 3.39 19.92 -0.06
CA TYR A 121 3.70 21.22 0.52
C TYR A 121 4.75 21.96 -0.30
N GLU A 122 5.85 21.29 -0.68
CA GLU A 122 6.91 21.88 -1.49
C GLU A 122 6.38 22.34 -2.85
N PHE A 123 5.55 21.52 -3.51
CA PHE A 123 4.90 21.89 -4.75
C PHE A 123 4.03 23.15 -4.60
N LEU A 124 3.11 23.16 -3.64
CA LEU A 124 2.20 24.29 -3.43
C LEU A 124 2.93 25.56 -2.97
N ALA A 125 4.01 25.42 -2.20
CA ALA A 125 4.85 26.54 -1.81
C ALA A 125 5.53 27.15 -3.03
N SER A 126 6.10 26.32 -3.91
CA SER A 126 6.73 26.80 -5.15
C SER A 126 5.72 27.49 -6.09
N GLU A 127 4.53 26.91 -6.28
CA GLU A 127 3.48 27.54 -7.10
C GLU A 127 3.00 28.88 -6.49
N SER A 128 2.90 28.95 -5.16
CA SER A 128 2.54 30.19 -4.47
C SER A 128 3.57 31.28 -4.69
N ASP A 129 4.85 30.96 -4.59
CA ASP A 129 5.95 31.92 -4.79
C ASP A 129 5.99 32.40 -6.25
N ASP A 130 5.81 31.50 -7.21
CA ASP A 130 5.71 31.84 -8.63
C ASP A 130 4.52 32.76 -8.93
N LEU A 131 3.36 32.50 -8.34
CA LEU A 131 2.18 33.38 -8.48
C LEU A 131 2.41 34.76 -7.87
N GLN A 132 3.10 34.85 -6.72
CA GLN A 132 3.45 36.13 -6.11
C GLN A 132 4.42 36.92 -6.99
N ALA A 133 5.43 36.25 -7.56
CA ALA A 133 6.36 36.86 -8.51
C ALA A 133 5.63 37.37 -9.77
N ALA A 134 4.80 36.54 -10.40
CA ALA A 134 4.02 36.92 -11.56
C ALA A 134 3.08 38.11 -11.28
N ALA A 135 2.48 38.17 -10.08
CA ALA A 135 1.64 39.28 -9.66
C ALA A 135 2.44 40.57 -9.41
N ALA A 136 3.69 40.49 -8.98
CA ALA A 136 4.58 41.64 -8.86
C ALA A 136 5.01 42.16 -10.23
N ASP A 137 5.35 41.26 -11.14
CA ASP A 137 5.73 41.59 -12.52
C ASP A 137 4.58 42.26 -13.25
N LEU A 138 3.36 41.72 -13.15
CA LEU A 138 2.15 42.32 -13.72
C LEU A 138 1.92 43.75 -13.22
N ARG A 139 2.12 44.01 -11.93
CA ARG A 139 1.99 45.38 -11.38
C ARG A 139 3.05 46.32 -11.95
N THR A 140 4.25 45.82 -12.18
CA THR A 140 5.32 46.60 -12.81
C THR A 140 4.95 46.96 -14.24
N VAL A 141 4.48 45.99 -15.03
CA VAL A 141 4.01 46.22 -16.40
C VAL A 141 2.84 47.22 -16.45
N ILE A 142 1.88 47.12 -15.53
CA ILE A 142 0.76 48.08 -15.44
C ILE A 142 1.31 49.49 -15.21
N LYS A 143 2.25 49.66 -14.28
CA LYS A 143 2.83 50.96 -13.98
C LYS A 143 3.58 51.54 -15.19
N GLU A 144 4.36 50.73 -15.89
CA GLU A 144 5.06 51.16 -17.10
C GLU A 144 4.07 51.58 -18.20
N LEU A 145 2.96 50.84 -18.34
CA LEU A 145 1.91 51.14 -19.31
C LEU A 145 1.17 52.44 -18.94
N ASP A 146 0.89 52.68 -17.66
CA ASP A 146 0.30 53.93 -17.17
C ASP A 146 1.21 55.14 -17.47
N GLU A 147 2.51 55.02 -17.20
CA GLU A 147 3.50 56.08 -17.50
C GLU A 147 3.56 56.36 -19.01
N LEU A 148 3.57 55.31 -19.84
CA LEU A 148 3.54 55.44 -21.29
C LEU A 148 2.25 56.12 -21.79
N MET A 149 1.09 55.71 -21.26
CA MET A 149 -0.20 56.29 -21.61
C MET A 149 -0.25 57.78 -21.26
N GLU A 150 0.30 58.18 -20.11
CA GLU A 150 0.33 59.59 -19.72
C GLU A 150 1.17 60.43 -20.70
N VAL A 151 2.33 59.91 -21.12
CA VAL A 151 3.20 60.57 -22.11
C VAL A 151 2.48 60.70 -23.46
N GLU A 152 1.89 59.61 -23.95
CA GLU A 152 1.16 59.60 -25.22
C GLU A 152 -0.07 60.51 -25.20
N LEU A 153 -0.82 60.53 -24.10
CA LEU A 153 -1.96 61.44 -23.92
C LEU A 153 -1.51 62.91 -24.00
N ARG A 154 -0.41 63.27 -23.33
CA ARG A 154 0.14 64.63 -23.35
C ARG A 154 0.59 65.03 -24.76
N ASN A 155 1.25 64.13 -25.47
CA ASN A 155 1.71 64.35 -26.84
C ASN A 155 0.53 64.55 -27.79
N MET A 156 -0.44 63.65 -27.76
CA MET A 156 -1.66 63.75 -28.57
C MET A 156 -2.45 65.01 -28.25
N PHE A 157 -2.64 65.33 -26.97
CA PHE A 157 -3.36 66.54 -26.58
C PHE A 157 -2.66 67.81 -27.08
N LYS A 158 -1.33 67.87 -26.99
CA LYS A 158 -0.57 69.01 -27.52
C LYS A 158 -0.80 69.18 -29.02
N ALA A 159 -0.70 68.10 -29.79
CA ALA A 159 -0.96 68.13 -31.22
C ALA A 159 -2.40 68.59 -31.55
N VAL A 160 -3.39 68.07 -30.82
CA VAL A 160 -4.81 68.48 -30.98
C VAL A 160 -5.01 69.95 -30.60
N SER A 161 -4.38 70.44 -29.53
CA SER A 161 -4.47 71.83 -29.10
C SER A 161 -3.90 72.80 -30.13
N GLU A 162 -2.76 72.46 -30.75
CA GLU A 162 -2.14 73.28 -31.81
C GLU A 162 -3.05 73.37 -33.04
N GLN A 163 -3.64 72.25 -33.46
CA GLN A 163 -4.60 72.24 -34.57
C GLN A 163 -5.88 73.00 -34.22
N PHE A 164 -6.39 72.84 -33.00
CA PHE A 164 -7.59 73.54 -32.53
C PHE A 164 -7.42 75.06 -32.59
N GLU A 165 -6.31 75.59 -32.05
CA GLU A 165 -6.02 77.02 -32.07
C GLU A 165 -5.94 77.56 -33.51
N HIS A 166 -5.30 76.80 -34.41
CA HIS A 166 -5.22 77.13 -35.83
C HIS A 166 -6.62 77.23 -36.48
N PHE A 167 -7.43 76.19 -36.37
CA PHE A 167 -8.77 76.16 -36.98
C PHE A 167 -9.73 77.17 -36.35
N PHE A 168 -9.60 77.44 -35.04
CA PHE A 168 -10.42 78.43 -34.36
C PHE A 168 -10.17 79.84 -34.89
N GLY A 169 -8.90 80.23 -35.06
CA GLY A 169 -8.54 81.54 -35.62
C GLY A 169 -9.09 81.76 -37.03
N LEU A 170 -9.10 80.70 -37.85
CA LEU A 170 -9.68 80.69 -39.19
C LEU A 170 -11.21 80.86 -39.19
N LEU A 171 -11.92 80.18 -38.29
CA LEU A 171 -13.39 80.19 -38.23
C LEU A 171 -13.96 81.48 -37.63
N PHE A 172 -13.22 82.14 -36.73
CA PHE A 172 -13.69 83.29 -35.96
C PHE A 172 -12.96 84.61 -36.28
N ASN A 173 -12.46 84.78 -37.52
CA ASN A 173 -11.83 86.02 -38.00
C ASN A 173 -10.76 86.60 -37.05
N GLY A 174 -9.86 85.75 -36.54
CA GLY A 174 -8.73 86.19 -35.70
C GLY A 174 -8.98 86.17 -34.18
N GLY A 175 -10.05 85.53 -33.71
CA GLY A 175 -10.24 85.22 -32.29
C GLY A 175 -9.26 84.14 -31.78
N THR A 176 -8.98 84.13 -30.47
CA THR A 176 -8.08 83.15 -29.82
C THR A 176 -8.85 82.22 -28.89
N ALA A 177 -8.61 80.92 -28.99
CA ALA A 177 -9.10 79.91 -28.05
C ALA A 177 -8.03 78.84 -27.82
N LYS A 178 -8.01 78.25 -26.63
CA LYS A 178 -7.02 77.24 -26.23
C LYS A 178 -7.66 76.11 -25.45
N LEU A 179 -7.19 74.89 -25.69
CA LEU A 179 -7.56 73.73 -24.88
C LEU A 179 -6.69 73.69 -23.61
N ILE A 180 -7.31 73.42 -22.47
CA ILE A 180 -6.63 73.30 -21.17
C ILE A 180 -6.92 71.90 -20.63
N LEU A 181 -5.87 71.16 -20.27
CA LEU A 181 -6.03 69.90 -19.57
C LEU A 181 -6.44 70.22 -18.12
N THR A 182 -7.63 69.82 -17.73
CA THR A 182 -8.06 69.82 -16.33
C THR A 182 -7.70 68.48 -15.71
N THR A 183 -7.13 68.50 -14.50
CA THR A 183 -7.00 67.28 -13.69
C THR A 183 -8.40 66.82 -13.27
N PRO A 184 -8.77 65.54 -13.49
CA PRO A 184 -9.95 64.96 -12.87
C PRO A 184 -9.80 64.85 -11.35
#